data_AF-A0A1V6QLL7-F1
#
_entry.id   AF-A0A1V6QLL7-F1
#
_cell.length_a   1.000
_cell.length_b   1.000
_cell.length_c   1.000
_cell.angle_alpha   90.00
_cell.angle_beta   90.00
_cell.angle_gamma   90.00
#
_symmetry.space_group_name_H-M   'P 1'
#
loop_
_entity.id
_entity.type
_entity.pdbx_description
1 polymer ?
#
loop_
_entity_poly.entity_id
_entity_poly.type
_entity_poly.pdbx_seq_one_letter_code
_entity_poly.pdbx_strand_id
1 'polypeptide(L)'
;MTQTNIHIPSLGNRNTFTRTLSIDDLKSCVIVESAFTEQERCSEEKFRYRLSSCPDLCLGLFLDNDNEKPPTLIGHVIAVRSPYTRVTDGSMSMPENWESLPNDEPVFVDVI
;
A
#
# COMPACT_ATOMS: atom_id res chain seq x y z
N MET A 1 -15.64 -1.09 1.96
CA MET A 1 -14.46 -1.78 1.38
C MET A 1 -14.83 -3.23 1.14
N THR A 2 -14.58 -3.75 -0.05
CA THR A 2 -14.87 -5.15 -0.40
C THR A 2 -13.73 -6.01 0.13
N GLN A 3 -14.07 -6.98 0.98
CA GLN A 3 -13.13 -7.94 1.52
C GLN A 3 -13.19 -9.24 0.71
N THR A 4 -12.04 -9.83 0.41
CA THR A 4 -11.95 -11.15 -0.22
C THR A 4 -11.26 -12.09 0.75
N ASN A 5 -11.98 -13.10 1.24
CA ASN A 5 -11.39 -14.13 2.08
C ASN A 5 -10.47 -15.00 1.24
N ILE A 6 -9.29 -15.30 1.77
CA ILE A 6 -8.29 -16.15 1.14
C ILE A 6 -8.00 -17.29 2.11
N HIS A 7 -7.88 -18.51 1.60
CA HIS A 7 -7.40 -19.64 2.39
C HIS A 7 -5.93 -19.88 2.05
N ILE A 8 -5.07 -19.77 3.06
CA ILE A 8 -3.63 -19.97 2.91
C ILE A 8 -3.21 -21.04 3.93
N PRO A 9 -3.10 -22.33 3.52
CA PRO A 9 -2.82 -23.44 4.44
C PRO A 9 -1.52 -23.25 5.25
N SER A 10 -0.50 -22.63 4.66
CA SER A 10 0.78 -22.36 5.30
C SER A 10 0.72 -21.36 6.45
N LEU A 11 -0.36 -20.58 6.57
CA LEU A 11 -0.61 -19.66 7.69
C LEU A 11 -1.36 -20.34 8.85
N GLY A 12 -1.40 -21.68 8.89
CA GLY A 12 -1.93 -22.45 10.02
C GLY A 12 -3.45 -22.40 10.14
N ASN A 13 -4.17 -22.31 9.01
CA ASN A 13 -5.63 -22.20 8.93
C ASN A 13 -6.22 -20.98 9.66
N ARG A 14 -5.43 -19.90 9.83
CA ARG A 14 -5.95 -18.62 10.29
C ARG A 14 -6.85 -17.99 9.24
N ASN A 15 -7.87 -17.26 9.68
CA ASN A 15 -8.73 -16.49 8.78
C ASN A 15 -7.91 -15.36 8.15
N THR A 16 -7.67 -15.47 6.84
CA THR A 16 -6.97 -14.43 6.07
C THR A 16 -7.90 -13.80 5.06
N PHE A 17 -7.68 -12.52 4.80
CA PHE A 17 -8.42 -11.81 3.77
C PHE A 17 -7.59 -10.69 3.18
N THR A 18 -7.98 -10.27 1.97
CA THR A 18 -7.46 -9.05 1.35
C THR A 18 -8.52 -7.98 1.27
N ARG A 19 -8.10 -6.73 1.40
CA ARG A 19 -8.91 -5.54 1.11
C ARG A 19 -8.02 -4.42 0.59
N THR A 20 -8.63 -3.41 -0.02
CA THR A 20 -7.92 -2.18 -0.33
C THR A 20 -7.44 -1.51 0.96
N LEU A 21 -6.27 -0.87 0.88
CA LEU A 21 -5.68 -0.13 2.00
C LEU A 21 -6.27 1.28 2.08
N SER A 22 -6.26 1.87 3.28
CA SER A 22 -6.57 3.29 3.49
C SER A 22 -5.44 3.99 4.23
N ILE A 23 -5.56 5.30 4.38
CA ILE A 23 -4.63 6.10 5.19
C ILE A 23 -4.54 5.61 6.65
N ASP A 24 -5.59 4.97 7.18
CA ASP A 24 -5.60 4.42 8.53
C ASP A 24 -4.61 3.25 8.69
N ASP A 25 -4.27 2.58 7.59
CA ASP A 25 -3.33 1.45 7.56
C ASP A 25 -1.86 1.89 7.49
N LEU A 26 -1.58 3.19 7.43
CA LEU A 26 -0.23 3.73 7.21
C LEU A 26 0.79 3.18 8.23
N LYS A 27 0.43 3.16 9.51
CA LYS A 27 1.34 2.66 10.56
C LYS A 27 1.56 1.16 10.46
N SER A 28 0.52 0.41 10.10
CA SER A 28 0.63 -1.03 9.83
C SER A 28 1.56 -1.32 8.66
N CYS A 29 1.51 -0.51 7.59
CA CYS A 29 2.40 -0.66 6.45
C CYS A 29 3.87 -0.40 6.82
N VAL A 30 4.14 0.67 7.58
CA VAL A 30 5.50 0.96 8.09
C VAL A 30 6.03 -0.16 8.97
N ILE A 31 5.17 -0.79 9.78
CA ILE A 31 5.55 -1.96 10.60
C ILE A 31 5.92 -3.15 9.71
N VAL A 32 5.12 -3.46 8.68
CA VAL A 32 5.43 -4.56 7.73
C VAL A 32 6.77 -4.31 7.02
N GLU A 33 7.05 -3.06 6.65
CA GLU A 33 8.32 -2.69 6.02
C GLU A 33 9.56 -2.89 6.90
N SER A 34 9.39 -2.93 8.22
CA SER A 34 10.51 -3.18 9.14
C SER A 34 11.19 -4.55 8.92
N ALA A 35 10.52 -5.46 8.21
CA ALA A 35 11.08 -6.74 7.79
C ALA A 35 12.15 -6.64 6.69
N PHE A 36 12.18 -5.55 5.90
CA PHE A 36 13.17 -5.31 4.85
C PHE A 36 14.42 -4.57 5.38
N THR A 37 15.51 -4.61 4.61
CA THR A 37 16.69 -3.77 4.89
C THR A 37 16.36 -2.30 4.63
N GLU A 38 17.00 -1.38 5.35
CA GLU A 38 16.65 0.05 5.31
C GLU A 38 16.65 0.64 3.88
N GLN A 39 17.56 0.19 3.02
CA GLN A 39 17.70 0.65 1.64
C GLN A 39 16.56 0.19 0.72
N GLU A 40 15.88 -0.91 1.09
CA GLU A 40 14.78 -1.49 0.32
C GLU A 40 13.41 -0.98 0.81
N ARG A 41 13.36 -0.30 1.96
CA ARG A 41 12.10 0.10 2.59
C ARG A 41 11.39 1.20 1.83
N CYS A 42 10.06 1.09 1.80
CA CYS A 42 9.20 2.22 1.47
C CYS A 42 9.17 3.22 2.64
N SER A 43 9.42 4.51 2.38
CA SER A 43 9.37 5.54 3.41
C SER A 43 7.94 5.83 3.87
N GLU A 44 7.76 6.29 5.12
CA GLU A 44 6.44 6.68 5.64
C GLU A 44 5.76 7.74 4.76
N GLU A 45 6.52 8.68 4.21
CA GLU A 45 6.01 9.71 3.31
C GLU A 45 5.45 9.14 2.00
N LYS A 46 6.14 8.14 1.41
CA LYS A 46 5.65 7.44 0.20
C LYS A 46 4.36 6.68 0.47
N PHE A 47 4.21 6.07 1.65
CA PHE A 47 2.93 5.47 2.04
C PHE A 47 1.85 6.51 2.16
N ARG A 48 2.14 7.63 2.84
CA ARG A 48 1.16 8.70 3.03
C ARG A 48 0.62 9.18 1.69
N TYR A 49 1.51 9.46 0.74
CA TYR A 49 1.15 9.84 -0.63
C TYR A 49 0.26 8.81 -1.32
N ARG A 50 0.70 7.55 -1.40
CA ARG A 50 0.01 6.52 -2.19
C ARG A 50 -1.34 6.13 -1.58
N LEU A 51 -1.43 6.10 -0.24
CA LEU A 51 -2.67 5.79 0.47
C LEU A 51 -3.65 6.97 0.52
N SER A 52 -3.19 8.22 0.36
CA SER A 52 -4.10 9.38 0.24
C SER A 52 -4.57 9.62 -1.19
N SER A 53 -3.70 9.41 -2.19
CA SER A 53 -3.99 9.78 -3.59
C SER A 53 -4.56 8.63 -4.42
N CYS A 54 -4.20 7.37 -4.14
CA CYS A 54 -4.75 6.21 -4.86
C CYS A 54 -4.88 4.94 -3.98
N PRO A 55 -5.62 5.00 -2.86
CA PRO A 55 -5.79 3.86 -1.96
C PRO A 55 -6.42 2.63 -2.63
N ASP A 56 -7.31 2.83 -3.60
CA ASP A 56 -8.01 1.74 -4.30
C ASP A 56 -7.10 0.86 -5.15
N LEU A 57 -5.89 1.32 -5.48
CA LEU A 57 -4.88 0.52 -6.17
C LEU A 57 -3.96 -0.23 -5.20
N CYS A 58 -4.04 0.06 -3.90
CA CYS A 58 -3.21 -0.53 -2.86
C CYS A 58 -3.96 -1.66 -2.16
N LEU A 59 -3.32 -2.82 -1.99
CA LEU A 59 -3.95 -4.02 -1.44
C LEU A 59 -3.19 -4.50 -0.21
N GLY A 60 -3.92 -4.84 0.86
CA GLY A 60 -3.36 -5.44 2.06
C GLY A 60 -3.83 -6.87 2.24
N LEU A 61 -2.95 -7.73 2.74
CA LEU A 61 -3.25 -9.07 3.26
C LEU A 61 -3.31 -9.00 4.78
N PHE A 62 -4.46 -9.35 5.34
CA PHE A 62 -4.75 -9.27 6.76
C PHE A 62 -4.98 -10.66 7.35
N LEU A 63 -4.53 -10.83 8.58
CA LEU A 63 -4.94 -11.90 9.48
C LEU A 63 -6.05 -11.38 10.39
N ASP A 64 -7.16 -12.08 10.41
CA ASP A 64 -8.22 -11.85 11.40
C ASP A 64 -7.81 -12.55 12.70
N ASN A 65 -7.63 -11.76 13.75
CA ASN A 65 -7.43 -12.28 15.09
C ASN A 65 -8.80 -12.25 15.75
N ASP A 66 -9.44 -13.41 15.93
CA ASP A 66 -10.82 -13.53 16.43
C ASP A 66 -11.11 -12.73 17.72
N ASN A 67 -10.06 -12.33 18.46
CA ASN A 67 -10.14 -11.61 19.74
C ASN A 67 -9.51 -10.20 19.74
N GLU A 68 -8.83 -9.76 18.67
CA GLU A 68 -8.12 -8.47 18.65
C GLU A 68 -8.48 -7.66 17.40
N LYS A 69 -9.10 -6.49 17.62
CA LYS A 69 -9.29 -5.47 16.58
C LYS A 69 -8.29 -4.34 16.79
N PRO A 70 -7.69 -3.79 15.72
CA PRO A 70 -7.89 -4.12 14.30
C PRO A 70 -7.15 -5.40 13.84
N PRO A 71 -7.58 -6.00 12.70
CA PRO A 71 -6.88 -7.15 12.10
C PRO A 71 -5.43 -6.81 11.77
N THR A 72 -4.53 -7.81 11.83
CA THR A 72 -3.09 -7.60 11.62
C THR A 72 -2.75 -7.61 10.13
N LEU A 73 -2.16 -6.53 9.61
CA LEU A 73 -1.57 -6.51 8.27
C LEU A 73 -0.28 -7.35 8.27
N ILE A 74 -0.19 -8.32 7.37
CA ILE A 74 0.98 -9.21 7.23
C ILE A 74 1.68 -9.10 5.89
N GLY A 75 1.11 -8.34 4.95
CA GLY A 75 1.71 -8.08 3.66
C GLY A 75 0.90 -7.06 2.90
N HIS A 76 1.55 -6.33 1.99
CA HIS A 76 0.87 -5.32 1.19
C HIS A 76 1.48 -5.17 -0.20
N VAL A 77 0.66 -4.70 -1.14
CA VAL A 77 1.04 -4.22 -2.46
C VAL A 77 0.68 -2.75 -2.53
N ILE A 78 1.68 -1.90 -2.70
CA ILE A 78 1.50 -0.45 -2.78
C ILE A 78 1.74 0.00 -4.21
N ALA A 79 0.67 0.47 -4.85
CA ALA A 79 0.70 0.96 -6.21
C ALA A 79 0.79 2.50 -6.26
N VAL A 80 1.05 3.02 -7.44
CA VAL A 80 1.01 4.45 -7.76
C VAL A 80 0.23 4.62 -9.05
N ARG A 81 -0.54 5.71 -9.16
CA ARG A 81 -1.22 6.05 -10.40
C ARG A 81 -0.26 6.76 -11.34
N SER A 82 0.10 6.09 -12.43
CA SER A 82 1.01 6.62 -13.45
C SER A 82 0.23 6.89 -14.76
N PRO A 83 0.36 8.09 -15.38
CA PRO A 83 -0.32 8.39 -16.65
C PRO A 83 0.33 7.74 -17.88
N TYR A 84 1.52 7.15 -17.71
CA TYR A 84 2.29 6.60 -18.82
C TYR A 84 1.80 5.20 -19.23
N THR A 85 1.95 4.88 -20.51
CA THR A 85 1.58 3.55 -21.07
C THR A 85 2.57 2.44 -20.69
N ARG A 86 3.73 2.82 -20.15
CA ARG A 86 4.79 1.91 -19.70
C ARG A 86 5.24 2.33 -18.30
N VAL A 87 5.25 1.37 -17.38
CA VAL A 87 5.77 1.58 -16.03
C VAL A 87 7.29 1.50 -16.05
N THR A 88 7.94 2.55 -15.56
CA THR A 88 9.37 2.68 -15.29
C THR A 88 9.59 3.11 -13.84
N ASP A 89 10.79 2.95 -13.31
CA ASP A 89 11.13 3.42 -11.95
C ASP A 89 10.90 4.93 -11.80
N GLY A 90 11.30 5.72 -12.81
CA GLY A 90 11.02 7.16 -12.87
C GLY A 90 9.53 7.45 -12.77
N SER A 91 8.70 6.76 -13.56
CA SER A 91 7.24 6.92 -13.58
C SER A 91 6.53 6.52 -12.28
N MET A 92 7.21 5.81 -11.37
CA MET A 92 6.70 5.41 -10.06
C MET A 92 7.19 6.31 -8.92
N SER A 93 7.98 7.32 -9.24
CA SER A 93 8.53 8.27 -8.27
C SER A 93 7.43 9.08 -7.60
N MET A 94 7.67 9.48 -6.35
CA MET A 94 6.79 10.40 -5.64
C MET A 94 7.03 11.82 -6.16
N PRO A 95 6.00 12.55 -6.62
CA PRO A 95 6.16 13.92 -7.07
C PRO A 95 6.62 14.86 -5.94
N GLU A 96 7.39 15.89 -6.29
CA GLU A 96 7.64 16.99 -5.37
C GLU A 96 6.34 17.74 -5.06
N ASN A 97 6.20 18.21 -3.81
CA ASN A 97 5.03 18.98 -3.35
C ASN A 97 3.69 18.26 -3.59
N TRP A 98 3.67 16.92 -3.55
CA TRP A 98 2.50 16.10 -3.83
C TRP A 98 1.26 16.47 -2.99
N GLU A 99 1.47 16.98 -1.77
CA GLU A 99 0.38 17.42 -0.88
C GLU A 99 -0.47 18.56 -1.47
N SER A 100 0.12 19.37 -2.34
CA SER A 100 -0.56 20.49 -3.02
C SER A 100 -1.25 20.08 -4.31
N LEU A 101 -0.99 18.85 -4.79
CA LEU A 101 -1.52 18.35 -6.05
C LEU A 101 -2.94 17.78 -5.87
N PRO A 102 -3.79 17.88 -6.89
CA PRO A 102 -5.12 17.28 -6.85
C PRO A 102 -5.04 15.75 -6.77
N ASN A 103 -5.81 15.14 -5.86
CA ASN A 103 -5.82 13.69 -5.68
C ASN A 103 -6.42 12.93 -6.88
N ASP A 104 -7.22 13.58 -7.73
CA ASP A 104 -7.93 12.91 -8.83
C ASP A 104 -7.22 12.99 -10.18
N GLU A 105 -6.12 13.75 -10.29
CA GLU A 105 -5.36 13.85 -11.54
C GLU A 105 -4.05 13.04 -11.47
N PRO A 106 -3.67 12.33 -12.55
CA PRO A 106 -2.38 11.68 -12.61
C PRO A 106 -1.27 12.72 -12.68
N VAL A 107 -0.21 12.52 -11.88
CA VAL A 107 0.93 13.41 -11.84
C VAL A 107 2.02 12.87 -12.76
N PHE A 108 2.53 13.73 -13.64
CA PHE A 108 3.67 13.41 -14.51
C PHE A 108 4.95 13.67 -13.72
N VAL A 109 5.76 12.62 -13.55
CA VAL A 109 7.07 12.68 -12.91
C VAL A 109 8.13 12.33 -13.95
N ASP A 110 9.23 13.08 -13.96
CA ASP A 110 10.22 13.05 -15.04
C ASP A 110 10.67 11.62 -15.39
N VAL A 111 10.47 11.27 -16.66
CA VAL A 111 10.94 10.04 -17.28
C VAL A 111 12.22 10.41 -18.02
N ILE A 112 13.36 10.36 -17.33
CA ILE A 112 14.66 10.36 -18.00
C ILE A 112 14.85 9.00 -18.67
#